data_AF-A0A3D0D2Z5-F1
#
_entry.id   AF-A0A3D0D2Z5-F1
#
_cell.length_a   1.000
_cell.length_b   1.000
_cell.length_c   1.000
_cell.angle_alpha   90.00
_cell.angle_beta   90.00
_cell.angle_gamma   90.00
#
_symmetry.space_group_name_H-M   'P 1'
#
loop_
_entity.id
_entity.type
_entity.pdbx_description
1 polymer ?
#
loop_
_entity_poly.entity_id
_entity_poly.type
_entity_poly.pdbx_seq_one_letter_code
_entity_poly.pdbx_strand_id
1 'polypeptide(L)' 'MRCYARLGERGQALRHYQVVVELLDEELGAPPAPETTLLFERLRAGEEIR' A
#
# COMPACT_ATOMS: atom_id res chain seq x y z
N MET A 1 2.40 2.12 -5.10
CA MET A 1 3.09 1.27 -4.10
C MET A 1 4.25 0.43 -4.66
N ARG A 2 4.03 -0.49 -5.61
CA ARG A 2 5.11 -1.35 -6.15
C ARG A 2 6.28 -0.58 -6.76
N CYS A 3 6.01 0.51 -7.47
CA CYS A 3 7.06 1.37 -8.05
C CYS A 3 7.97 1.94 -6.96
N TYR A 4 7.40 2.54 -5.91
CA TYR A 4 8.15 3.02 -4.75
C TYR A 4 8.96 1.91 -4.08
N ALA A 5 8.39 0.71 -3.93
CA ALA A 5 9.09 -0.43 -3.37
C ALA A 5 10.33 -0.83 -4.19
N ARG A 6 10.19 -0.89 -5.53
CA ARG A 6 11.27 -1.23 -6.46
C ARG A 6 12.36 -0.16 -6.52
N LEU A 7 12.03 1.09 -6.19
CA LEU A 7 12.99 2.19 -6.07
C LEU A 7 13.67 2.24 -4.69
N GLY A 8 13.39 1.30 -3.79
CA GLY A 8 13.88 1.31 -2.41
C GLY A 8 13.14 2.31 -1.50
N GLU A 9 12.15 3.02 -2.01
CA GLU A 9 11.36 4.03 -1.32
C GLU A 9 10.20 3.40 -0.52
N ARG A 10 10.49 2.40 0.31
CA ARG A 10 9.47 1.67 1.10
C ARG A 10 8.56 2.60 1.92
N GLY A 11 9.10 3.67 2.50
CA GLY A 11 8.31 4.65 3.24
C GLY A 11 7.25 5.36 2.38
N GLN A 12 7.55 5.64 1.11
CA GLN A 12 6.57 6.18 0.16
C GLN A 12 5.50 5.16 -0.20
N ALA A 13 5.88 3.88 -0.31
CA ALA A 13 4.93 2.81 -0.55
C ALA A 13 3.91 2.65 0.59
N LEU A 14 4.36 2.72 1.85
CA LEU A 14 3.50 2.64 3.03
C LEU A 14 2.58 3.86 3.15
N ARG A 15 3.11 5.08 2.99
CA ARG A 15 2.27 6.31 2.97
C ARG A 15 1.19 6.26 1.90
N HIS A 16 1.51 5.76 0.71
CA HIS A 16 0.55 5.65 -0.37
C HIS A 16 -0.58 4.66 -0.05
N TYR A 17 -0.32 3.59 0.71
CA TYR A 17 -1.39 2.72 1.20
C TYR A 17 -2.35 3.48 2.12
N GLN A 18 -1.83 4.24 3.09
CA GLN A 18 -2.66 5.07 3.98
C GLN A 18 -3.60 5.99 3.20
N VAL A 19 -3.07 6.71 2.21
CA VAL A 19 -3.86 7.64 1.37
C VAL A 19 -4.97 6.91 0.61
N VAL A 20 -4.69 5.72 0.07
CA VAL A 20 -5.70 4.93 -0.64
C VAL A 20 -6.79 4.44 0.31
N VAL A 21 -6.43 4.03 1.54
CA VAL A 21 -7.40 3.61 2.55
C VAL A 21 -8.33 4.76 2.93
N GLU A 22 -7.77 5.93 3.23
CA GLU A 22 -8.54 7.14 3.56
C GLU A 22 -9.49 7.51 2.43
N LEU A 23 -9.01 7.56 1.19
CA LEU A 23 -9.83 7.93 0.03
C LEU A 23 -10.96 6.91 -0.24
N LEU A 24 -10.70 5.61 -0.10
CA LEU A 24 -11.73 4.60 -0.33
C LEU A 24 -12.82 4.62 0.74
N ASP A 25 -12.45 4.92 1.98
CA ASP A 25 -13.41 5.09 3.07
C ASP A 25 -14.24 6.35 2.86
N GLU A 26 -13.60 7.49 2.59
CA GLU A 26 -14.26 8.79 2.42
C GLU A 26 -15.17 8.84 1.19
N GLU A 27 -14.74 8.33 0.04
CA GLU A 27 -15.46 8.49 -1.23
C GLU A 27 -16.43 7.34 -1.51
N LEU A 28 -16.09 6.12 -1.06
CA LEU A 28 -16.81 4.90 -1.45
C LEU A 28 -17.31 4.07 -0.25
N GLY A 29 -16.92 4.40 0.98
CA GLY A 29 -17.22 3.59 2.17
C GLY A 29 -16.74 2.15 2.04
N ALA A 30 -15.66 1.94 1.29
CA ALA A 30 -15.19 0.61 0.88
C ALA A 30 -13.79 0.32 1.41
N PRO A 31 -13.47 -0.94 1.77
CA PRO A 31 -12.12 -1.32 2.13
C PRO A 31 -11.22 -1.40 0.87
N PRO A 32 -9.88 -1.32 1.03
CA PRO A 32 -8.95 -1.67 -0.04
C PRO A 32 -9.13 -3.13 -0.47
N ALA A 33 -8.89 -3.40 -1.75
CA ALA A 33 -8.89 -4.75 -2.28
C ALA A 33 -7.90 -5.67 -1.51
N PRO A 34 -8.20 -6.97 -1.33
CA PRO A 34 -7.33 -7.90 -0.62
C PRO A 34 -5.88 -7.91 -1.12
N GLU A 35 -5.67 -7.79 -2.43
CA GLU A 35 -4.35 -7.74 -3.07
C GLU A 35 -3.56 -6.49 -2.68
N THR A 36 -4.26 -5.37 -2.48
CA THR A 36 -3.70 -4.08 -2.01
C THR A 36 -3.26 -4.20 -0.55
N THR A 37 -4.09 -4.83 0.29
CA THR A 37 -3.77 -5.10 1.70
C THR A 37 -2.59 -6.07 1.83
N LEU A 38 -2.59 -7.16 1.06
CA LEU A 38 -1.48 -8.12 1.05
C LEU A 38 -0.16 -7.45 0.65
N LEU A 39 -0.19 -6.57 -0.36
CA LEU A 39 1.00 -5.80 -0.75
C LEU A 39 1.51 -4.91 0.39
N PHE A 40 0.61 -4.24 1.12
CA PHE A 40 0.98 -3.43 2.28
C PHE A 40 1.62 -4.25 3.40
N GLU A 41 1.05 -5.41 3.72
CA GLU A 41 1.59 -6.30 4.75
C GLU A 41 3.02 -6.76 4.42
N ARG A 42 3.24 -7.18 3.17
CA ARG A 42 4.56 -7.58 2.68
C ARG A 42 5.56 -6.42 2.73
N LEU A 43 5.14 -5.22 2.32
CA LEU A 43 5.95 -4.01 2.43
C LEU A 43 6.29 -3.69 3.90
N ARG A 44 5.33 -3.79 4.81
CA ARG A 44 5.52 -3.55 6.25
C ARG A 44 6.48 -4.55 6.86
N ALA A 45 6.40 -5.82 6.46
CA ALA A 45 7.32 -6.88 6.86
C ALA A 45 8.74 -6.70 6.28
N GLY A 46 8.94 -5.79 5.32
CA GLY A 46 10.22 -5.58 4.66
C GLY A 46 10.56 -6.65 3.63
N GLU A 47 9.54 -7.34 3.10
CA GLU A 47 9.74 -8.28 2.03
C GLU A 47 10.14 -7.57 0.74
N GLU A 48 10.98 -8.25 -0.03
CA GLU A 48 11.35 -7.81 -1.36
C GLU A 48 10.16 -7.96 -2.32
N ILE A 49 9.75 -6.85 -2.93
CA ILE A 49 8.66 -6.84 -3.91
C ILE A 49 9.27 -6.94 -5.31
N ARG A 50 9.20 -8.15 -5.89
CA ARG A 50 9.56 -8.42 -7.27
C ARG A 50 8.48 -7.92 -8.23
#